data_AF-A0A839XJB3-F1
#
_entry.id   AF-A0A839XJB3-F1
#
_cell.length_a   1.000
_cell.length_b   1.000
_cell.length_c   1.000
_cell.angle_alpha   90.00
_cell.angle_beta   90.00
_cell.angle_gamma   90.00
#
_symmetry.space_group_name_H-M   'P 1'
#
loop_
_entity.id
_entity.type
_entity.pdbx_description
1 polymer ?
#
loop_
_entity_poly.entity_id
_entity_poly.type
_entity_poly.pdbx_seq_one_letter_code
_entity_poly.pdbx_strand_id
1 'polypeptide(L)' 'MKVGDMVDCPRCHGSGLTPNRKGPCPNCGGLGQVPQR' A
#
# COMPACT_ATOMS: atom_id res chain seq x y z
N MET A 1 11.32 -16.15 7.39
CA MET A 1 10.59 -14.87 7.50
C MET A 1 9.43 -14.89 6.51
N LYS A 2 8.26 -15.44 6.88
CA LYS A 2 7.05 -15.28 6.07
C LYS A 2 6.43 -13.98 6.53
N VAL A 3 6.53 -12.96 5.69
CA VAL A 3 5.82 -11.70 5.91
C VAL A 3 4.35 -12.08 6.10
N GLY A 4 3.81 -11.79 7.29
CA GLY A 4 2.40 -12.04 7.57
C GLY A 4 1.58 -11.36 6.48
N ASP A 5 0.56 -12.06 5.99
CA ASP A 5 -0.25 -11.88 4.78
C ASP A 5 -0.55 -10.43 4.36
N MET A 6 0.50 -9.65 4.07
CA MET A 6 0.46 -8.26 3.66
C MET A 6 1.13 -8.20 2.31
N VAL A 7 0.33 -7.89 1.31
CA VAL A 7 0.81 -7.67 -0.05
C VAL A 7 1.07 -6.20 -0.28
N ASP A 8 1.92 -5.91 -1.27
CA ASP A 8 2.07 -4.54 -1.73
C ASP A 8 0.70 -4.01 -2.18
N CYS A 9 0.43 -2.76 -1.83
CA CYS A 9 -0.83 -2.14 -2.19
C CYS A 9 -0.87 -1.97 -3.72
N PRO A 10 -1.79 -2.61 -4.44
CA PRO A 10 -1.81 -2.59 -5.91
C PRO A 10 -2.08 -1.21 -6.50
N ARG A 11 -2.50 -0.24 -5.66
CA ARG A 11 -2.76 1.14 -6.05
C ARG A 11 -1.54 2.04 -6.00
N CYS A 12 -0.57 1.72 -5.16
CA CYS A 12 0.68 2.49 -5.05
C CYS A 12 1.93 1.63 -5.24
N HIS A 13 1.78 0.32 -5.48
CA HIS A 13 2.84 -0.65 -5.67
C HIS A 13 3.92 -0.55 -4.58
N GLY A 14 3.53 -0.53 -3.31
CA GLY A 14 4.49 -0.40 -2.21
C GLY A 14 4.91 1.04 -1.89
N SER A 15 4.60 2.02 -2.74
CA SER A 15 5.09 3.39 -2.56
C SER A 15 4.44 4.14 -1.40
N GLY A 16 3.27 3.70 -0.93
CA GLY A 16 2.47 4.38 0.11
C GLY A 16 1.86 5.71 -0.33
N LEU A 17 2.33 6.29 -1.43
CA LEU A 17 1.85 7.54 -1.99
C LEU A 17 1.26 7.29 -3.38
N THR A 18 0.20 8.04 -3.71
CA THR A 18 -0.38 7.93 -5.05
C THR A 18 0.41 8.85 -5.98
N PRO A 19 0.97 8.39 -7.10
CA PRO A 19 1.72 9.26 -8.01
C PRO A 19 0.85 10.42 -8.56
N ASN A 20 -0.46 10.19 -8.66
CA ASN A 20 -1.42 11.18 -9.17
C ASN A 20 -2.12 12.03 -8.09
N ARG A 21 -1.78 11.89 -6.80
CA ARG A 21 -2.32 12.77 -5.74
C ARG A 21 -1.22 13.20 -4.78
N LYS A 22 -1.26 14.46 -4.34
CA LYS A 22 -0.35 15.03 -3.33
C LYS A 22 -0.66 14.55 -1.89
N GLY A 23 -1.14 13.32 -1.72
CA GLY A 23 -1.59 12.79 -0.45
C GLY A 23 -1.35 11.29 -0.30
N PRO A 24 -1.45 10.76 0.95
CA PRO A 24 -1.25 9.35 1.23
C PRO A 24 -2.20 8.48 0.42
N CYS A 25 -1.76 7.29 0.02
CA CYS A 25 -2.59 6.39 -0.78
C CYS A 25 -3.86 6.04 -0.01
N PRO A 26 -5.07 6.35 -0.53
CA PRO A 26 -6.32 6.13 0.21
C PRO A 26 -6.67 4.65 0.38
N ASN A 27 -6.00 3.76 -0.35
CA ASN A 27 -6.24 2.32 -0.32
C ASN A 27 -5.49 1.65 0.84
N CYS A 28 -4.23 2.02 1.07
CA CYS A 28 -3.43 1.53 2.19
C CYS A 28 -3.24 2.55 3.33
N GLY A 29 -3.81 3.75 3.21
CA GLY A 29 -3.65 4.83 4.18
C GLY A 29 -2.25 5.43 4.27
N GLY A 30 -1.37 5.18 3.29
CA GLY A 30 0.04 5.60 3.38
C GLY A 30 1.02 4.46 3.69
N LEU A 31 0.53 3.27 4.03
CA LEU A 31 1.36 2.16 4.50
C LEU A 31 2.16 1.46 3.39
N GLY A 32 1.76 1.64 2.13
CA GLY A 32 2.37 0.95 0.98
C GLY A 32 1.98 -0.53 0.86
N GLN A 33 1.44 -1.13 1.91
CA GLN A 33 1.02 -2.53 1.96
C GLN A 33 -0.40 -2.65 2.51
N VAL A 34 -1.10 -3.71 2.11
CA VAL A 34 -2.46 -4.01 2.57
C VAL A 34 -2.56 -5.47 2.99
N PRO A 35 -3.35 -5.81 4.02
CA PRO A 35 -3.57 -7.20 4.40
C PRO A 35 -4.30 -7.93 3.26
N GLN A 36 -3.70 -8.99 2.75
CA GLN A 36 -4.32 -9.94 1.83
C GLN A 36 -5.25 -10.82 2.67
N ARG A 37 -6.56 -10.62 2.53
CA ARG A 37 -7.58 -11.43 3.23
C ARG A 37 -7.94 -12.67 2.43
#